data_AF-A0A1F6YC69-F1
#
_entry.id   AF-A0A1F6YC69-F1
#
_cell.length_a   1.000
_cell.length_b   1.000
_cell.length_c   1.000
_cell.angle_alpha   90.00
_cell.angle_beta   90.00
_cell.angle_gamma   90.00
#
_symmetry.space_group_name_H-M   'P 1'
#
loop_
_entity.id
_entity.type
_entity.pdbx_description
1 polymer ?
#
loop_
_entity_poly.entity_id
_entity_poly.type
_entity_poly.pdbx_seq_one_letter_code
_entity_poly.pdbx_strand_id
1 'polypeptide(L)'
;MEENKQNFNNGLPRQGGGPWWKPAVELVSQVSTWIVLPIILALIFGKMLDARFGTKPIIFLSLAGLGFLVTCFGIFRIIKDYIKKLQDIEKKK
;
A
#
# COMPACT_ATOMS: atom_id res chain seq x y z
N MET A 1 -47.82 9.18 -15.35
CA MET A 1 -46.57 9.94 -15.10
C MET A 1 -45.62 9.00 -14.37
N GLU A 2 -45.03 8.06 -15.10
CA GLU A 2 -44.07 7.12 -14.55
C GLU A 2 -42.92 7.04 -15.54
N GLU A 3 -41.78 7.65 -15.20
CA GLU A 3 -40.43 7.20 -15.59
C GLU A 3 -39.40 8.22 -15.09
N ASN A 4 -39.07 8.14 -13.80
CA ASN A 4 -37.81 8.67 -13.31
C ASN A 4 -37.13 7.58 -12.47
N LYS A 5 -36.69 6.53 -13.16
CA LYS A 5 -35.72 5.54 -12.65
C LYS A 5 -34.47 5.57 -13.52
N GLN A 6 -33.98 6.76 -13.85
CA GLN A 6 -32.74 6.90 -14.62
C GLN A 6 -31.51 6.73 -13.72
N ASN A 7 -30.95 5.52 -13.79
CA ASN A 7 -29.51 5.24 -13.88
C ASN A 7 -28.60 5.76 -12.75
N PHE A 8 -28.65 5.09 -11.59
CA PHE A 8 -27.60 5.12 -10.56
C PHE A 8 -26.38 4.24 -10.89
N ASN A 9 -26.06 4.02 -12.17
CA ASN A 9 -25.03 3.04 -12.58
C ASN A 9 -23.92 3.62 -13.46
N ASN A 10 -23.61 4.91 -13.33
CA ASN A 10 -22.54 5.56 -14.07
C ASN A 10 -21.35 5.97 -13.19
N GLY A 11 -20.37 5.06 -13.10
CA GLY A 11 -18.97 5.47 -13.22
C GLY A 11 -18.00 5.05 -12.12
N LEU A 12 -17.93 3.77 -11.75
CA LEU A 12 -16.61 3.22 -11.40
C LEU A 12 -15.90 2.91 -12.71
N PRO A 13 -14.64 3.32 -12.92
CA PRO A 13 -13.93 3.02 -14.16
C PRO A 13 -13.87 1.50 -14.30
N ARG A 14 -14.56 0.97 -15.32
CA ARG A 14 -14.43 -0.42 -15.74
C ARG A 14 -13.02 -0.58 -16.30
N GLN A 15 -12.06 -0.82 -15.40
CA GLN A 15 -10.70 -1.21 -15.75
C GLN A 15 -10.82 -2.54 -16.51
N GLY A 16 -10.30 -2.55 -17.75
CA GLY A 16 -10.74 -3.41 -18.84
C GLY A 16 -10.87 -4.90 -18.55
N GLY A 17 -11.92 -5.52 -19.11
CA GLY A 17 -12.02 -6.93 -19.55
C GLY A 17 -11.55 -8.07 -18.64
N GLY A 18 -11.21 -7.82 -17.38
CA GLY A 18 -10.59 -8.78 -16.47
C GLY A 18 -11.43 -9.03 -15.22
N PRO A 19 -11.05 -10.03 -14.41
CA PRO A 19 -11.81 -10.41 -13.24
C PRO A 19 -11.95 -9.26 -12.22
N TRP A 20 -13.15 -9.09 -11.65
CA TRP A 20 -13.50 -8.00 -10.72
C TRP A 20 -12.63 -7.93 -9.45
N TRP A 21 -12.01 -9.05 -9.06
CA TRP A 21 -11.13 -9.16 -7.90
C TRP A 21 -9.70 -8.69 -8.19
N LYS A 22 -9.30 -8.60 -9.46
CA LYS A 22 -7.94 -8.25 -9.88
C LYS A 22 -7.44 -6.92 -9.28
N PRO A 23 -8.18 -5.80 -9.35
CA PRO A 23 -7.73 -4.54 -8.76
C PRO A 23 -7.58 -4.59 -7.23
N ALA A 24 -8.43 -5.36 -6.55
CA ALA A 24 -8.32 -5.54 -5.09
C ALA A 24 -7.05 -6.33 -4.72
N VAL A 25 -6.76 -7.41 -5.45
CA VAL A 25 -5.54 -8.21 -5.26
C VAL A 25 -4.29 -7.40 -5.58
N GLU A 26 -4.33 -6.56 -6.61
CA GLU A 26 -3.21 -5.69 -6.99
C GLU A 26 -2.89 -4.65 -5.90
N LEU A 27 -3.91 -4.02 -5.31
CA LEU A 27 -3.72 -3.11 -4.18
C LEU A 27 -3.15 -3.82 -2.96
N VAL A 28 -3.71 -4.98 -2.61
CA VAL A 28 -3.22 -5.78 -1.48
C VAL A 28 -1.77 -6.20 -1.71
N SER A 29 -1.42 -6.69 -2.90
CA SER A 29 -0.03 -7.10 -3.18
C SER A 29 0.93 -5.92 -3.08
N GLN A 30 0.52 -4.75 -3.57
CA GLN A 30 1.35 -3.54 -3.53
C GLN A 30 1.59 -3.09 -2.08
N VAL A 31 0.57 -3.12 -1.22
CA VAL A 31 0.69 -2.80 0.21
C VAL A 31 1.52 -3.85 0.95
N SER A 32 1.23 -5.14 0.75
CA SER A 32 1.98 -6.23 1.37
C SER A 32 3.45 -6.21 0.99
N THR A 33 3.79 -5.88 -0.26
CA THR A 33 5.18 -5.74 -0.70
C THR A 33 5.89 -4.62 0.07
N TRP A 34 5.23 -3.48 0.26
CA TRP A 34 5.78 -2.36 1.03
C TRP A 34 5.97 -2.64 2.52
N ILE A 35 5.25 -3.61 3.09
CA ILE A 35 5.41 -4.05 4.49
C ILE A 35 6.52 -5.10 4.59
N VAL A 36 6.47 -6.12 3.74
CA VAL A 36 7.38 -7.28 3.83
C VAL A 36 8.81 -6.90 3.45
N LEU A 37 8.99 -6.04 2.44
CA LEU A 37 10.31 -5.60 1.98
C LEU A 37 11.16 -4.98 3.11
N PRO A 38 10.71 -3.94 3.85
CA PRO A 38 11.50 -3.36 4.92
C PRO A 38 11.70 -4.31 6.10
N ILE A 39 10.77 -5.24 6.38
CA ILE A 39 10.94 -6.23 7.45
C ILE A 39 12.06 -7.22 7.11
N ILE A 40 12.07 -7.78 5.89
CA ILE A 40 13.12 -8.69 5.45
C ILE A 40 14.47 -7.97 5.43
N LEU A 41 14.50 -6.73 4.94
CA LEU A 41 15.71 -5.92 4.90
C LEU A 41 16.22 -5.65 6.33
N ALA A 42 15.32 -5.32 7.27
CA ALA A 42 15.66 -5.16 8.69
C ALA A 42 16.17 -6.46 9.33
N LEU A 43 15.61 -7.62 8.97
CA LEU A 43 16.08 -8.92 9.47
C LEU A 43 17.49 -9.26 9.00
N ILE A 44 17.77 -9.10 7.71
CA ILE A 44 19.08 -9.45 7.13
C ILE A 44 20.16 -8.51 7.67
N PHE A 45 19.93 -7.19 7.58
CA PHE A 45 20.89 -6.20 8.03
C PHE A 45 21.02 -6.16 9.55
N GLY A 46 19.91 -6.30 10.30
CA GLY A 46 19.90 -6.30 11.75
C GLY A 46 20.66 -7.49 12.31
N LYS A 47 20.44 -8.69 11.77
CA LYS A 47 21.15 -9.91 12.20
C LYS A 47 22.64 -9.88 11.85
N MET A 48 23.00 -9.37 10.67
CA MET A 48 24.41 -9.22 10.27
C MET A 48 25.15 -8.23 11.18
N LEU A 49 24.50 -7.14 11.57
CA LEU A 49 25.11 -6.09 12.37
C LEU A 49 25.18 -6.49 13.86
N ASP A 50 24.15 -7.12 14.42
CA ASP A 50 24.21 -7.71 15.77
C ASP A 50 25.30 -8.77 15.89
N ALA A 51 25.48 -9.63 14.88
CA ALA A 51 26.55 -10.63 14.87
C ALA A 51 27.95 -10.00 14.85
N ARG A 52 28.11 -8.80 14.27
CA ARG A 52 29.39 -8.09 14.23
C ARG A 52 29.72 -7.34 15.52
N PHE A 53 28.73 -6.86 16.25
CA PHE A 53 28.94 -6.06 17.46
C PHE A 53 28.79 -6.86 18.77
N GLY A 54 28.33 -8.13 18.71
CA GLY A 54 28.16 -8.99 19.89
C GLY A 54 27.08 -8.48 20.86
N THR A 55 26.31 -7.47 20.46
CA THR A 55 25.24 -6.87 21.24
C THR A 55 23.98 -7.75 21.18
N LYS A 56 23.27 -7.79 22.31
CA LYS A 56 21.87 -8.27 22.41
C LYS A 56 21.01 -7.58 21.33
N PRO A 57 19.83 -8.11 20.94
CA PRO A 57 19.13 -7.75 19.68
C PRO A 57 18.50 -6.34 19.67
N ILE A 58 19.32 -5.33 19.92
CA ILE A 58 18.97 -3.90 20.02
C ILE A 58 19.10 -3.26 18.64
N ILE A 59 20.08 -3.71 17.84
CA ILE A 59 20.26 -3.26 16.46
C ILE A 59 19.15 -3.81 15.58
N PHE A 60 18.76 -5.08 15.76
CA PHE A 60 17.54 -5.60 15.15
C PHE A 60 16.31 -4.76 15.51
N LEU A 61 16.14 -4.41 16.79
CA LEU A 61 14.98 -3.64 17.26
C LEU A 61 14.92 -2.23 16.65
N SER A 62 16.06 -1.53 16.56
CA SER A 62 16.11 -0.21 15.92
C SER A 62 15.85 -0.30 14.42
N LEU A 63 16.35 -1.33 13.74
CA LEU A 63 16.14 -1.54 12.31
C LEU A 63 14.71 -1.95 11.99
N ALA A 64 14.08 -2.78 12.84
CA ALA A 64 12.65 -3.08 12.76
C ALA A 64 11.80 -1.81 12.95
N GLY A 65 12.18 -0.93 13.90
CA GLY A 65 11.56 0.37 14.09
C GLY A 65 11.69 1.28 12.87
N LEU A 66 12.87 1.33 12.24
CA LEU A 66 13.08 2.06 11.00
C LEU A 66 12.28 1.46 9.83
N GLY A 67 12.23 0.13 9.71
CA GLY A 67 11.41 -0.55 8.71
C GLY A 67 9.92 -0.25 8.86
N PHE A 68 9.44 -0.17 10.11
CA PHE A 68 8.08 0.24 10.41
C PHE A 68 7.79 1.68 9.96
N LEU A 69 8.71 2.62 10.22
CA LEU A 69 8.56 4.00 9.76
C LEU A 69 8.54 4.10 8.23
N VAL A 70 9.42 3.37 7.54
CA VAL A 70 9.43 3.31 6.07
C VAL A 70 8.10 2.78 5.53
N THR A 71 7.53 1.77 6.18
CA THR A 71 6.22 1.21 5.84
C THR A 71 5.11 2.26 5.97
N CYS A 72 5.06 2.98 7.10
CA CYS A 72 4.10 4.06 7.32
C CYS A 72 4.19 5.15 6.24
N PHE A 73 5.41 5.57 5.87
CA PHE A 73 5.62 6.55 4.80
C PHE A 73 5.21 6.03 3.43
N GLY A 74 5.54 4.78 3.10
CA GLY A 74 5.16 4.14 1.83
C GLY A 74 3.66 4.07 1.65
N ILE A 75 2.94 3.60 2.68
CA ILE A 75 1.48 3.52 2.69
C ILE A 75 0.86 4.92 2.59
N PHE A 76 1.36 5.88 3.36
CA PHE A 76 0.86 7.26 3.32
C PHE A 76 0.96 7.88 1.94
N ARG A 77 2.07 7.64 1.21
CA ARG A 77 2.24 8.12 -0.16
C ARG A 77 1.23 7.50 -1.12
N ILE A 78 1.01 6.18 -1.03
CA ILE A 78 0.05 5.44 -1.86
C ILE A 78 -1.36 5.97 -1.63
N ILE A 79 -1.76 6.16 -0.38
CA ILE A 79 -3.08 6.69 -0.02
C ILE A 79 -3.26 8.10 -0.58
N LYS A 80 -2.26 8.99 -0.44
CA LYS A 80 -2.35 10.36 -0.98
C LYS A 80 -2.50 10.35 -2.50
N ASP A 81 -1.76 9.52 -3.21
CA ASP A 81 -1.91 9.38 -4.66
C ASP A 81 -3.29 8.83 -5.05
N TYR A 82 -3.84 7.90 -4.26
CA TYR A 82 -5.17 7.35 -4.48
C TYR A 82 -6.27 8.39 -4.26
N ILE A 83 -6.21 9.15 -3.17
CA ILE A 83 -7.16 10.25 -2.88
C ILE A 83 -7.11 11.30 -4.00
N LYS A 84 -5.91 11.67 -4.45
CA LYS A 84 -5.73 12.67 -5.52
C LYS A 84 -6.33 12.18 -6.84
N LYS A 85 -6.14 10.91 -7.20
CA LYS A 85 -6.80 10.28 -8.36
C LYS A 85 -8.32 10.33 -8.27
N LEU A 86 -8.89 10.10 -7.08
CA LEU A 86 -10.34 10.17 -6.89
C LEU A 86 -10.88 11.60 -7.07
N GLN A 87 -10.17 12.60 -6.53
CA GLN A 87 -10.54 14.01 -6.72
C GLN A 87 -10.45 14.46 -8.18
N ASP A 88 -9.43 14.01 -8.91
CA ASP A 88 -9.28 14.32 -10.34
C ASP A 88 -10.39 13.67 -11.19
N ILE A 89 -10.87 12.49 -10.81
CA ILE A 89 -12.03 11.84 -11.46
C ILE A 89 -13.31 12.64 -11.19
N GLU A 90 -13.51 13.11 -9.96
CA GLU A 90 -14.68 13.90 -9.56
C GLU A 90 -14.71 15.27 -10.27
N LYS A 91 -13.57 15.97 -10.37
CA LYS A 91 -13.47 17.28 -11.03
C LYS A 91 -13.64 17.25 -12.55
N LYS A 92 -13.48 16.08 -13.17
CA LYS A 92 -13.60 15.90 -14.63
C LYS A 92 -15.02 15.49 -15.06
N LYS A 93 -15.93 15.31 -14.10
CA LYS A 93 -17.34 15.02 -14.30
C LYS A 93 -18.17 16.31 -14.17
#